data_AF-A0A1R0GV36-F1
#
_entry.id   AF-A0A1R0GV36-F1
#
_cell.length_a   1.000
_cell.length_b   1.000
_cell.length_c   1.000
_cell.angle_alpha   90.00
_cell.angle_beta   90.00
_cell.angle_gamma   90.00
#
_symmetry.space_group_name_H-M   'P 1'
#
loop_
_entity.id
_entity.type
_entity.pdbx_description
1 polymer ?
#
loop_
_entity_poly.entity_id
_entity_poly.type
_entity_poly.pdbx_seq_one_letter_code
_entity_poly.pdbx_strand_id
1 'polypeptide(L)'
;MILAWSIQEAGKYLETFKAFENKSPDQIMGRIEPEYMPRLVNTLSQVRSVNKTDALTLASNVGSFRKMANSSLKELALLPGFGDQKASRLFEAFNENFIVSKETDNSAI
;
A
#
# COMPACT_ATOMS: atom_id res chain seq x y z
N MET A 1 12.48 29.19 -1.17
CA MET A 1 13.10 29.90 -2.32
C MET A 1 12.52 29.32 -3.59
N ILE A 2 11.98 30.16 -4.47
CA ILE A 2 11.36 29.74 -5.74
C ILE A 2 12.03 30.54 -6.85
N LEU A 3 12.52 29.84 -7.87
CA LEU A 3 13.17 30.44 -9.03
C LEU A 3 12.12 30.65 -10.12
N ALA A 4 12.18 31.81 -10.78
CA ALA A 4 11.37 32.12 -11.94
C ALA A 4 12.28 32.66 -13.05
N TRP A 5 12.01 32.25 -14.29
CA TRP A 5 12.82 32.59 -15.46
C TRP A 5 12.15 33.64 -16.35
N SER A 6 10.94 34.08 -15.97
CA SER A 6 10.21 35.17 -16.61
C SER A 6 9.29 35.90 -15.62
N ILE A 7 8.90 37.12 -15.97
CA ILE A 7 8.00 37.96 -15.17
C ILE A 7 6.59 37.34 -15.09
N GLN A 8 6.14 36.72 -16.18
CA GLN A 8 4.86 36.05 -16.29
C GLN A 8 4.78 34.83 -15.35
N GLU A 9 5.87 34.06 -15.28
CA GLU A 9 5.99 32.92 -14.38
C GLU A 9 5.97 33.37 -12.91
N ALA A 10 6.72 34.42 -12.58
CA ALA A 10 6.70 35.01 -11.23
C ALA A 10 5.29 35.51 -10.84
N GLY A 11 4.58 36.17 -11.76
CA GLY A 11 3.21 36.64 -11.56
C GLY A 11 2.23 35.49 -11.31
N LYS A 12 2.34 34.41 -12.08
CA LYS A 12 1.51 33.20 -11.92
C LYS A 12 1.75 32.51 -10.58
N TYR A 13 3.00 32.48 -10.09
CA TYR A 13 3.30 31.96 -8.75
C TYR A 13 2.66 32.81 -7.65
N LEU A 14 2.76 34.13 -7.73
CA LEU A 14 2.13 35.04 -6.77
C LEU A 14 0.61 34.88 -6.75
N GLU A 15 -0.02 34.83 -7.92
CA GLU A 15 -1.47 34.58 -8.06
C GLU A 15 -1.86 33.26 -7.40
N THR A 16 -1.10 32.20 -7.67
CA THR A 16 -1.32 30.87 -7.08
C THR A 16 -1.15 30.93 -5.56
N PHE A 17 -0.10 31.57 -5.02
CA PHE A 17 0.04 31.68 -3.56
C PHE A 17 -1.10 32.44 -2.93
N LYS A 18 -1.55 33.53 -3.57
CA LYS A 18 -2.67 34.32 -3.05
C LYS A 18 -3.98 33.53 -3.07
N ALA A 19 -4.26 32.81 -4.14
CA ALA A 19 -5.45 31.97 -4.27
C ALA A 19 -5.47 30.80 -3.27
N PHE A 20 -4.30 30.32 -2.83
CA PHE A 20 -4.16 29.17 -1.94
C PHE A 20 -3.88 29.55 -0.47
N GLU A 21 -3.78 30.84 -0.12
CA GLU A 21 -3.44 31.31 1.24
C GLU A 21 -4.38 30.77 2.33
N ASN A 22 -5.68 30.65 2.02
CA ASN A 22 -6.71 30.15 2.95
C ASN A 22 -7.25 28.77 2.56
N LYS A 23 -6.61 28.08 1.61
CA LYS A 23 -7.12 26.79 1.15
C LYS A 23 -6.84 25.73 2.22
N SER A 24 -7.83 24.90 2.50
CA SER A 24 -7.69 23.81 3.46
C SER A 24 -6.59 22.83 3.03
N PRO A 25 -5.90 22.18 3.99
CA PRO A 25 -4.91 21.16 3.71
C PRO A 25 -5.52 19.87 3.13
N ASP A 26 -6.81 19.85 2.80
CA ASP A 26 -7.55 18.71 2.26
C ASP A 26 -6.93 18.15 0.96
N GLN A 27 -6.24 18.99 0.20
CA GLN A 27 -5.52 18.53 -1.00
C GLN A 27 -4.21 17.82 -0.69
N ILE A 28 -3.61 18.08 0.48
CA ILE A 28 -2.36 17.47 0.95
C ILE A 28 -2.66 16.24 1.79
N MET A 29 -3.78 16.22 2.51
CA MET A 29 -4.21 15.05 3.26
C MET A 29 -4.42 13.87 2.31
N GLY A 30 -3.77 12.75 2.63
CA GLY A 30 -3.99 11.50 1.92
C GLY A 30 -5.48 11.19 1.93
N ARG A 31 -6.07 11.02 0.74
CA ARG A 31 -7.48 10.65 0.62
C ARG A 31 -7.66 9.26 1.22
N ILE A 32 -8.24 9.19 2.40
CA ILE A 32 -8.61 7.91 2.99
C ILE A 32 -9.96 7.54 2.38
N GLU A 33 -9.98 6.49 1.56
CA GLU A 33 -11.23 5.96 1.02
C GLU A 33 -12.12 5.52 2.20
N PRO A 34 -13.37 6.02 2.30
CA PRO A 34 -14.25 5.71 3.42
C PRO A 34 -14.76 4.26 3.36
N GLU A 35 -14.76 3.66 2.17
CA GLU A 35 -15.28 2.32 1.94
C GLU A 35 -14.29 1.23 2.33
N TYR A 36 -14.82 0.09 2.78
CA TYR A 36 -14.04 -1.04 3.26
C TYR A 36 -13.21 -1.72 2.14
N MET A 37 -13.83 -1.99 0.99
CA MET A 37 -13.17 -2.72 -0.10
C MET A 37 -11.93 -1.99 -0.64
N PRO A 38 -11.99 -0.68 -0.93
CA PRO A 38 -10.80 0.05 -1.38
C PRO A 38 -9.68 0.07 -0.34
N ARG A 39 -10.00 0.21 0.96
CA ARG A 39 -9.01 0.08 2.04
C ARG A 39 -8.37 -1.31 2.10
N LEU A 40 -9.17 -2.37 1.96
CA LEU A 40 -8.67 -3.74 1.97
C LEU A 40 -7.74 -4.00 0.78
N VAL A 41 -8.12 -3.56 -0.41
CA VAL A 41 -7.29 -3.65 -1.61
C VAL A 41 -5.98 -2.87 -1.45
N ASN A 42 -6.03 -1.64 -0.95
CA ASN A 42 -4.84 -0.82 -0.73
C ASN A 42 -3.89 -1.43 0.30
N THR A 43 -4.44 -2.05 1.36
CA THR A 43 -3.65 -2.71 2.42
C THR A 43 -2.95 -3.96 1.88
N LEU A 44 -3.70 -4.85 1.21
CA LEU A 44 -3.14 -6.09 0.67
C LEU A 44 -2.14 -5.83 -0.47
N SER A 45 -2.34 -4.78 -1.26
CA SER A 45 -1.42 -4.40 -2.35
C SER A 45 -0.09 -3.81 -1.85
N GLN A 46 0.08 -3.55 -0.55
CA GLN A 46 1.40 -3.17 0.01
C GLN A 46 2.35 -4.37 0.09
N VAL A 47 1.83 -5.59 0.11
CA VAL A 47 2.65 -6.80 0.16
C VAL A 47 3.25 -7.04 -1.22
N ARG A 48 4.57 -7.23 -1.27
CA ARG A 48 5.30 -7.46 -2.53
C ARG A 48 4.74 -8.68 -3.27
N SER A 49 4.47 -8.53 -4.57
CA SER A 49 3.81 -9.52 -5.46
C SER A 49 2.30 -9.70 -5.32
N VAL A 50 1.63 -9.01 -4.39
CA VAL A 50 0.17 -9.04 -4.29
C VAL A 50 -0.41 -7.86 -5.07
N ASN A 51 -1.23 -8.15 -6.07
CA ASN A 51 -1.88 -7.13 -6.91
C ASN A 51 -3.33 -6.86 -6.48
N LYS A 52 -3.95 -5.83 -7.09
CA LYS A 52 -5.37 -5.51 -6.87
C LYS A 52 -6.30 -6.68 -7.18
N THR A 53 -6.04 -7.41 -8.28
CA THR A 53 -6.81 -8.60 -8.64
C THR A 53 -6.72 -9.68 -7.59
N ASP A 54 -5.54 -9.87 -6.99
CA ASP A 54 -5.31 -10.87 -5.95
C ASP A 54 -6.06 -10.51 -4.66
N ALA A 55 -6.07 -9.23 -4.29
CA ALA A 55 -6.84 -8.73 -3.17
C ALA A 55 -8.36 -8.93 -3.36
N LEU A 56 -8.87 -8.78 -4.58
CA LEU A 56 -10.27 -9.08 -4.90
C LEU A 56 -10.58 -10.58 -4.81
N THR A 57 -9.68 -11.44 -5.29
CA THR A 57 -9.81 -12.90 -5.14
C THR A 57 -9.82 -13.32 -3.67
N LEU A 58 -8.97 -12.73 -2.84
CA LEU A 58 -8.97 -12.97 -1.39
C LEU A 58 -10.28 -12.50 -0.76
N ALA A 59 -10.73 -11.29 -1.10
CA ALA A 59 -11.98 -10.73 -0.58
C ALA A 59 -13.20 -11.59 -0.93
N SER A 60 -13.27 -12.15 -2.14
CA SER A 60 -14.41 -12.98 -2.57
C SER A 60 -14.39 -14.41 -2.01
N ASN A 61 -13.21 -15.03 -1.85
CA ASN A 61 -13.11 -16.43 -1.41
C ASN A 61 -12.99 -16.57 0.12
N VAL A 62 -12.22 -15.70 0.78
CA VAL A 62 -11.92 -15.80 2.22
C VAL A 62 -12.89 -14.95 3.05
N GLY A 63 -13.37 -13.84 2.46
CA GLY A 63 -14.41 -12.97 3.03
C GLY A 63 -13.91 -12.00 4.11
N SER A 64 -13.22 -12.49 5.14
CA SER A 64 -12.77 -11.69 6.29
C SER A 64 -11.26 -11.48 6.32
N PHE A 65 -10.80 -10.26 6.59
CA PHE A 65 -9.39 -9.96 6.78
C PHE A 65 -8.75 -10.81 7.88
N ARG A 66 -9.49 -11.07 8.98
CA ARG A 66 -9.01 -11.96 10.05
C ARG A 66 -8.75 -13.37 9.53
N LYS A 67 -9.63 -13.90 8.68
CA LYS A 67 -9.42 -15.22 8.08
C LYS A 67 -8.22 -15.19 7.15
N MET A 68 -8.08 -14.16 6.30
CA MET A 68 -6.93 -14.00 5.40
C MET A 68 -5.60 -14.02 6.14
N ALA A 69 -5.51 -13.33 7.28
CA ALA A 69 -4.28 -13.27 8.09
C ALA A 69 -3.94 -14.61 8.78
N ASN A 70 -4.94 -15.44 9.08
CA ASN A 70 -4.76 -16.73 9.74
C ASN A 70 -4.80 -17.93 8.76
N SER A 71 -4.98 -17.68 7.47
CA SER A 71 -5.03 -18.73 6.44
C SER A 71 -3.68 -19.41 6.29
N SER A 72 -3.70 -20.72 6.08
CA SER A 72 -2.48 -21.47 5.81
C SER A 72 -1.98 -21.22 4.38
N LEU A 73 -0.68 -21.43 4.16
CA LEU A 73 -0.06 -21.28 2.83
C LEU A 73 -0.75 -22.15 1.78
N LYS A 74 -1.21 -23.35 2.15
CA LYS A 74 -1.95 -24.27 1.27
C LYS A 74 -3.31 -23.71 0.86
N GLU A 75 -4.06 -23.14 1.81
CA GLU A 75 -5.36 -22.52 1.52
C GLU A 75 -5.22 -21.32 0.59
N LEU A 76 -4.17 -20.52 0.78
CA LEU A 76 -3.87 -19.38 -0.09
C LEU A 76 -3.47 -19.81 -1.51
N ALA A 77 -2.69 -20.89 -1.65
CA ALA A 77 -2.25 -21.43 -2.94
C ALA A 77 -3.39 -22.10 -3.74
N LEU A 78 -4.48 -22.50 -3.08
CA LEU A 78 -5.66 -23.07 -3.74
C LEU A 78 -6.54 -22.02 -4.43
N LEU A 79 -6.30 -20.73 -4.16
CA LEU A 79 -7.10 -19.66 -4.74
C LEU A 79 -6.77 -19.46 -6.23
N PRO A 80 -7.79 -19.20 -7.08
CA PRO A 80 -7.59 -19.07 -8.51
C PRO A 80 -6.69 -17.87 -8.83
N GLY A 81 -5.59 -18.12 -9.54
CA GLY A 81 -4.61 -17.07 -9.90
C GLY A 81 -3.67 -16.65 -8.77
N PHE A 82 -3.76 -17.28 -7.60
CA PHE A 82 -2.94 -17.03 -6.43
C PHE A 82 -1.86 -18.11 -6.30
N GLY A 83 -0.78 -17.96 -7.08
CA GLY A 83 0.30 -18.94 -7.11
C GLY A 83 1.16 -18.97 -5.84
N ASP A 84 2.01 -20.00 -5.72
CA ASP A 84 2.85 -20.27 -4.54
C ASP A 84 3.71 -19.08 -4.10
N GLN A 85 4.24 -18.31 -5.04
CA GLN A 85 5.03 -17.11 -4.72
C GLN A 85 4.21 -16.05 -3.98
N LYS A 86 2.95 -15.84 -4.38
CA LYS A 86 2.06 -14.87 -3.74
C LYS A 86 1.59 -15.39 -2.38
N ALA A 87 1.28 -16.69 -2.32
CA ALA A 87 0.91 -17.38 -1.08
C ALA A 87 2.03 -17.30 -0.03
N SER A 88 3.27 -17.61 -0.41
CA SER A 88 4.44 -17.53 0.49
C SER A 88 4.64 -16.11 0.99
N ARG A 89 4.68 -15.12 0.10
CA ARG A 89 4.93 -13.73 0.51
C ARG A 89 3.82 -13.14 1.37
N LEU A 90 2.56 -13.46 1.08
CA LEU A 90 1.45 -13.00 1.90
C LEU A 90 1.48 -13.67 3.28
N PHE A 91 1.76 -14.98 3.31
CA PHE A 91 1.88 -15.72 4.57
C PHE A 91 3.04 -15.20 5.42
N GLU A 92 4.22 -15.00 4.82
CA GLU A 92 5.38 -14.38 5.46
C GLU A 92 5.04 -12.98 5.98
N ALA A 93 4.40 -12.13 5.18
CA ALA A 93 4.04 -10.77 5.59
C ALA A 93 3.14 -10.72 6.85
N PHE A 94 2.31 -11.75 7.08
CA PHE A 94 1.47 -11.82 8.29
C PHE A 94 2.14 -12.50 9.48
N ASN A 95 3.10 -13.40 9.25
CA ASN A 95 3.69 -14.24 10.30
C ASN A 95 5.15 -13.90 10.64
N GLU A 96 5.80 -13.03 9.87
CA GLU A 96 7.15 -12.58 10.13
C GLU A 96 7.21 -11.72 11.41
N ASN A 97 8.23 -11.96 12.22
CA ASN A 97 8.46 -11.18 13.43
C ASN A 97 8.84 -9.73 13.08
N PHE A 98 8.29 -8.77 13.82
CA PHE A 98 8.63 -7.37 13.64
C PHE A 98 9.99 -7.05 14.28
N ILE A 99 11.06 -7.15 13.48
CA ILE A 99 12.44 -6.85 13.89
C ILE A 99 12.98 -5.64 13.14
N VAL A 100 13.70 -4.76 13.85
CA VAL A 100 14.23 -3.49 13.31
C VAL A 100 15.40 -3.72 12.34
N SER A 101 16.19 -4.77 12.60
CA SER A 101 17.24 -5.25 11.71
C SER A 101 17.19 -6.77 11.69
N LYS A 102 17.22 -7.35 10.49
CA LYS A 102 17.62 -8.76 10.35
C LYS A 102 19.10 -8.81 10.71
N GLU A 103 19.44 -9.32 11.89
CA GLU A 103 20.80 -9.76 12.15
C GLU A 103 21.08 -10.84 11.10
N THR A 104 21.92 -10.50 10.12
CA THR A 104 22.42 -11.48 9.18
C THR A 104 23.39 -12.35 9.97
N ASP A 105 22.90 -13.47 10.52
CA ASP A 105 23.76 -14.50 11.09
C ASP A 105 24.66 -15.03 9.97
N ASN A 106 25.84 -14.42 9.86
CA ASN A 106 26.92 -14.82 8.99
C ASN A 106 27.67 -15.99 9.66
N SER A 107 26.94 -17.04 10.04
CA SER A 107 27.49 -18.28 10.57
C SER A 107 27.44 -19.35 9.49
N ALA A 108 28.29 -19.17 8.48
CA ALA A 108 28.79 -20.25 7.63
C ALA A 108 30.19 -19.83 7.16
N ILE A 109 31.18 -20.20 7.97
CA ILE A 109 32.54 -20.50 7.51
C ILE A 109 32.45 -21.73 6.60
#